data_AF-A0A7K4MCT7-F1
#
_entry.id   AF-A0A7K4MCT7-F1
#
_cell.length_a   1.000
_cell.length_b   1.000
_cell.length_c   1.000
_cell.angle_alpha   90.00
_cell.angle_beta   90.00
_cell.angle_gamma   90.00
#
_symmetry.space_group_name_H-M   'P 1'
#
loop_
_entity.id
_entity.type
_entity.pdbx_description
1 polymer ?
#
loop_
_entity_poly.entity_id
_entity_poly.type
_entity_poly.pdbx_seq_one_letter_code
_entity_poly.pdbx_strand_id
1 'polypeptide(L)' 'TPVAIIKGAYRESQSIVITDLEHMEEYADKLGMISTVIVGNSSTYNFNGLMINPRGYKSKYSLLAEKKIQN' A
#
# COMPACT_ATOMS: atom_id res chain seq x y z
N THR A 1 -3.50 -4.82 -4.41
CA THR A 1 -3.29 -3.84 -3.32
C THR A 1 -1.92 -4.03 -2.74
N PRO A 2 -1.04 -3.01 -2.67
CA PRO A 2 0.31 -3.17 -2.14
C PRO A 2 0.31 -3.55 -0.66
N VAL A 3 1.25 -4.42 -0.28
CA VAL A 3 1.46 -4.91 1.10
C VAL A 3 2.94 -4.87 1.42
N ALA A 4 3.30 -4.39 2.62
CA ALA A 4 4.63 -4.56 3.19
C ALA A 4 4.59 -5.52 4.37
N ILE A 5 5.49 -6.49 4.38
CA ILE A 5 5.72 -7.42 5.48
C ILE A 5 7.07 -7.05 6.10
N ILE A 6 7.05 -6.61 7.35
CA ILE A 6 8.26 -6.24 8.10
C ILE A 6 8.44 -7.26 9.23
N LYS A 7 9.47 -8.11 9.14
CA LYS A 7 9.85 -9.04 10.20
C LYS A 7 10.94 -8.40 11.06
N GLY A 8 10.77 -8.37 12.37
CA GLY A 8 11.79 -7.87 13.31
C GLY A 8 12.09 -6.38 13.15
N ALA A 9 11.06 -5.52 12.98
CA ALA A 9 11.23 -4.08 12.84
C ALA A 9 12.18 -3.49 13.90
N TYR A 10 13.15 -2.66 13.47
CA TYR A 10 14.20 -2.04 14.29
C TYR A 10 15.14 -3.01 15.03
N ARG A 11 15.22 -4.27 14.61
CA ARG A 11 16.20 -5.26 15.13
C ARG A 11 17.23 -5.59 14.06
N GLU A 12 18.36 -6.18 14.46
CA GLU A 12 19.41 -6.62 13.52
C GLU A 12 18.90 -7.64 12.48
N SER A 13 17.91 -8.46 12.87
CA SER A 13 17.26 -9.44 12.00
C SER A 13 16.15 -8.87 11.13
N GLN A 14 16.04 -7.54 11.02
CA GLN A 14 14.99 -6.90 10.23
C GLN A 14 15.05 -7.36 8.77
N SER A 15 13.90 -7.78 8.25
CA SER A 15 13.71 -7.98 6.81
C SER A 15 12.39 -7.38 6.36
N ILE A 16 12.40 -6.79 5.17
CA ILE A 16 11.25 -6.12 4.56
C ILE A 16 10.97 -6.78 3.23
N VAL A 17 9.72 -7.18 3.01
CA VAL A 17 9.20 -7.61 1.71
C VAL A 17 8.11 -6.63 1.32
N ILE A 18 8.19 -6.11 0.09
CA ILE A 18 7.08 -5.39 -0.54
C ILE A 18 6.49 -6.31 -1.60
N THR A 19 5.20 -6.58 -1.48
CA THR A 19 4.41 -7.44 -2.37
C THR A 19 3.04 -6.80 -2.58
N ASP A 20 2.07 -7.57 -3.03
CA ASP A 20 0.66 -7.22 -3.02
C ASP A 20 -0.18 -8.27 -2.27
N LEU A 21 -1.46 -7.96 -2.06
CA LEU A 21 -2.38 -8.79 -1.30
C LEU A 21 -2.61 -10.18 -1.92
N GLU A 22 -2.50 -10.30 -3.24
CA GLU A 22 -2.69 -11.58 -3.95
C GLU A 22 -1.49 -12.50 -3.73
N HIS A 23 -0.28 -11.95 -3.79
CA HIS A 23 0.97 -12.70 -3.64
C HIS A 23 1.50 -12.70 -2.19
N MET A 24 0.70 -12.24 -1.21
CA MET A 24 1.15 -12.15 0.19
C MET A 24 1.47 -13.51 0.80
N GLU A 25 0.69 -14.54 0.45
CA GLU A 25 0.82 -15.89 1.01
C GLU A 25 2.13 -16.59 0.60
N GLU A 26 2.74 -16.17 -0.51
CA GLU A 26 4.05 -16.66 -0.96
C GLU A 26 5.17 -16.37 0.06
N TYR A 27 4.95 -15.41 0.96
CA TYR A 27 5.90 -14.97 1.98
C TYR A 27 5.48 -15.37 3.40
N ALA A 28 4.71 -16.46 3.54
CA ALA A 28 4.23 -16.95 4.83
C ALA A 28 5.37 -17.20 5.86
N ASP A 29 6.58 -17.54 5.41
CA ASP A 29 7.78 -17.71 6.27
C ASP A 29 8.22 -16.41 7.00
N LYS A 30 7.79 -15.25 6.47
CA LYS A 30 8.04 -13.93 7.07
C LYS A 30 6.95 -13.53 8.07
N LEU A 31 5.77 -14.15 8.03
CA LEU A 31 4.62 -13.88 8.90
C LEU A 31 4.74 -14.65 10.23
N GLY A 32 5.65 -14.20 11.10
CA GLY A 32 5.83 -14.74 12.45
C GLY A 32 5.30 -13.83 13.56
N MET A 33 5.51 -14.22 14.82
CA MET A 33 5.09 -13.45 16.02
C MET A 33 5.68 -12.02 16.08
N ILE A 34 6.83 -11.80 15.44
CA ILE A 34 7.50 -10.50 15.36
C ILE A 34 7.45 -9.99 13.92
N SER A 35 6.24 -9.90 13.38
CA SER A 35 6.00 -9.31 12.06
C SER A 35 4.98 -8.17 12.16
N THR A 36 5.12 -7.20 11.27
CA THR A 36 4.18 -6.10 11.06
C THR A 36 3.79 -6.09 9.61
N VAL A 37 2.49 -6.13 9.33
CA VAL A 37 1.96 -6.07 7.97
C VAL A 37 1.31 -4.72 7.76
N ILE A 38 1.72 -4.00 6.73
CA ILE A 38 1.10 -2.76 6.28
C ILE A 38 0.35 -3.06 5.00
N VAL A 39 -0.98 -2.96 5.04
CA VAL A 39 -1.83 -3.14 3.86
C VAL A 39 -2.23 -1.76 3.35
N GLY A 40 -1.88 -1.46 2.10
CA GLY A 40 -2.36 -0.26 1.42
C GLY A 40 -3.86 -0.29 1.17
N ASN A 41 -4.44 0.82 0.73
CA ASN A 41 -5.79 0.82 0.18
C ASN A 41 -5.74 0.83 -1.36
N SER A 42 -6.90 0.96 -2.00
CA SER A 42 -7.02 0.99 -3.47
C SER A 42 -6.25 2.12 -4.15
N SER A 43 -5.91 3.20 -3.43
CA SER A 43 -5.10 4.31 -3.93
C SER A 43 -3.61 4.16 -3.64
N THR A 44 -3.20 3.21 -2.78
CA THR A 44 -1.78 3.01 -2.46
C THR A 44 -1.04 2.40 -3.67
N TYR A 45 0.16 2.91 -3.96
CA TYR A 45 1.06 2.36 -4.99
C TYR A 45 2.52 2.33 -4.49
N ASN A 46 3.36 1.54 -5.16
CA ASN A 46 4.78 1.46 -4.86
C ASN A 46 5.60 2.36 -5.80
N PHE A 47 6.56 3.11 -5.26
CA PHE A 47 7.49 3.92 -6.05
C PHE A 47 8.84 4.00 -5.34
N ASN A 48 9.92 3.65 -6.04
CA ASN A 48 11.29 3.65 -5.51
C ASN A 48 11.43 2.94 -4.14
N GLY A 49 10.77 1.80 -3.98
CA GLY A 49 10.79 1.02 -2.73
C GLY A 49 9.95 1.62 -1.59
N LEU A 50 9.16 2.66 -1.86
CA LEU A 50 8.25 3.28 -0.90
C LEU A 50 6.80 2.95 -1.24
N MET A 51 6.00 2.65 -0.23
CA MET A 51 4.53 2.59 -0.34
C MET A 51 3.96 4.00 -0.16
N ILE A 52 3.33 4.53 -1.21
CA ILE A 52 2.77 5.88 -1.22
C ILE A 52 1.25 5.79 -1.27
N ASN A 53 0.60 6.45 -0.32
CA ASN A 53 -0.83 6.73 -0.40
C ASN A 53 -1.03 8.20 -0.82
N PRO A 54 -1.45 8.48 -2.07
CA PRO A 54 -1.65 9.84 -2.53
C PRO A 54 -2.80 10.48 -1.77
N ARG A 55 -2.52 11.60 -1.11
CA ARG A 55 -3.53 12.43 -0.43
C ARG A 55 -3.84 13.67 -1.25
N GLY A 56 -5.06 14.16 -1.12
CA GLY A 56 -5.50 15.40 -1.74
C GLY A 56 -6.95 15.34 -2.22
N TYR A 57 -7.42 16.46 -2.74
CA TYR A 57 -8.82 16.65 -3.14
C TYR A 57 -9.08 16.38 -4.62
N LYS A 58 -8.13 15.83 -5.39
CA LYS A 58 -8.35 15.54 -6.81
C LYS A 58 -9.62 14.71 -7.02
N SER A 59 -9.83 13.65 -6.23
CA SER A 59 -11.07 12.85 -6.28
C SER A 59 -12.34 13.61 -5.88
N LYS A 60 -12.23 14.60 -4.97
CA LYS A 60 -13.34 15.46 -4.55
C LYS A 60 -13.75 16.47 -5.63
N TYR A 61 -12.80 16.94 -6.44
CA TYR A 61 -13.05 17.98 -7.45
C TYR A 61 -13.21 17.46 -8.88
N SER A 62 -12.80 16.21 -9.19
CA SER A 62 -13.10 15.58 -10.49
C SER A 62 -14.61 15.52 -10.78
N LEU A 63 -15.45 15.48 -9.73
CA LEU A 63 -16.91 15.47 -9.84
C LEU A 63 -17.55 16.83 -10.17
N LEU A 64 -16.79 17.93 -10.12
CA LEU A 64 -17.31 19.27 -10.46
C LEU A 64 -17.14 19.62 -11.95
N ALA A 65 -16.28 18.90 -12.67
CA ALA A 65 -16.00 19.15 -14.08
C ALA A 65 -17.05 18.52 -15.02
N GLU A 66 -17.80 17.51 -14.58
CA GLU A 66 -18.73 16.77 -15.45
C GLU A 66 -20.16 17.34 -15.45
N LYS A 67 -20.46 18.41 -14.69
CA LYS A 67 -21.82 18.97 -14.59
C LYS A 67 -22.12 20.17 -15.48
N LYS A 68 -21.32 20.39 -16.53
CA LYS A 68 -21.64 21.35 -17.60
C LYS A 68 -21.50 20.67 -18.95
N ILE A 69 -22.61 20.16 -19.48
CA ILE A 69 -23.10 20.29 -20.86
C ILE A 69 -24.34 19.39 -20.93
N GLN A 70 -25.50 19.98 -20.70
CA GLN A 70 -26.74 19.52 -21.31
C GLN A 70 -27.49 20.79 -21.70
N ASN A 71 -27.22 21.24 -22.92
CA ASN A 71 -28.08 22.17 -23.65
C ASN A 71 -29.28 21.40 -24.18
#